data_AF-A0A497J6K8-F1
#
_entry.id   AF-A0A497J6K8-F1
#
_cell.length_a   1.000
_cell.length_b   1.000
_cell.length_c   1.000
_cell.angle_alpha   90.00
_cell.angle_beta   90.00
_cell.angle_gamma   90.00
#
_symmetry.space_group_name_H-M   'P 1'
#
loop_
_entity.id
_entity.type
_entity.pdbx_description
1 polymer ?
#
loop_
_entity_poly.entity_id
_entity_poly.type
_entity_poly.pdbx_seq_one_letter_code
_entity_poly.pdbx_strand_id
1 'polypeptide(L)' 'MKVEIKDEIYEKIKERIKGTEFSSVEEYVNFVLEEVLKDEDEEEFEFELSEEDEEKIKERLKSLGYL' A
#
# COMPACT_ATOMS: atom_id res chain seq x y z
N MET A 1 10.29 0.65 -19.69
CA MET A 1 11.12 1.10 -18.55
C MET A 1 11.72 -0.15 -17.91
N LYS A 2 12.92 -0.10 -17.31
CA LYS A 2 13.53 -1.26 -16.65
C LYS A 2 14.16 -0.80 -15.34
N VAL A 3 14.09 -1.65 -14.32
CA VAL A 3 14.70 -1.44 -13.00
C VAL A 3 15.74 -2.53 -12.80
N GLU A 4 16.93 -2.15 -12.35
CA GLU A 4 17.99 -3.09 -12.04
C GLU A 4 18.03 -3.35 -10.53
N ILE A 5 18.09 -4.62 -10.17
CA ILE A 5 18.27 -5.08 -8.79
C ILE A 5 19.48 -5.99 -8.74
N LYS A 6 20.10 -6.12 -7.56
CA LYS A 6 21.25 -7.02 -7.38
C LYS A 6 20.82 -8.47 -7.60
N ASP A 7 21.71 -9.26 -8.21
CA ASP A 7 21.48 -10.69 -8.46
C ASP A 7 21.12 -11.46 -7.17
N GLU A 8 21.76 -11.12 -6.06
CA GLU A 8 21.46 -11.71 -4.74
C GLU A 8 20.01 -11.50 -4.30
N ILE A 9 19.42 -10.36 -4.63
CA ILE A 9 18.03 -10.04 -4.30
C ILE A 9 17.10 -10.81 -5.24
N TYR A 10 17.43 -10.84 -6.54
CA TYR A 10 16.67 -11.57 -7.54
C TYR A 10 16.55 -13.07 -7.19
N GLU A 11 17.66 -13.72 -6.83
CA GLU A 11 17.65 -15.14 -6.45
C GLU A 11 16.86 -15.40 -5.16
N LYS A 12 16.95 -14.51 -4.16
CA LYS A 12 16.11 -14.61 -2.95
C LYS A 12 14.61 -14.51 -3.26
N ILE A 13 14.23 -13.59 -4.14
CA ILE A 13 12.84 -13.45 -4.57
C ILE A 13 12.40 -14.69 -5.33
N LYS A 14 13.22 -15.18 -6.24
CA LYS A 14 12.95 -16.37 -7.04
C LYS A 14 12.72 -17.62 -6.17
N GLU A 15 13.49 -17.80 -5.10
CA GLU A 15 13.22 -18.87 -4.14
C GLU A 15 11.94 -18.62 -3.34
N ARG A 16 11.68 -17.37 -2.95
CA ARG A 16 10.50 -17.00 -2.16
C ARG A 16 9.18 -17.21 -2.90
N ILE A 17 9.15 -16.98 -4.21
CA ILE A 17 7.93 -17.14 -5.01
C ILE A 17 7.62 -18.61 -5.34
N LYS A 18 8.55 -19.55 -5.12
CA LYS A 18 8.29 -20.98 -5.37
C LYS A 18 7.17 -21.48 -4.45
N GLY A 19 6.09 -21.96 -5.05
CA GLY A 19 4.92 -22.45 -4.32
C GLY A 19 3.94 -21.36 -3.92
N THR A 20 4.14 -20.14 -4.40
CA THR A 20 3.15 -19.06 -4.32
C THR A 20 2.36 -18.96 -5.64
N GLU A 21 1.36 -18.08 -5.67
CA GLU A 21 0.55 -17.81 -6.85
C GLU A 21 1.28 -16.94 -7.89
N PHE A 22 2.42 -16.35 -7.52
CA PHE A 22 3.20 -15.50 -8.43
C PHE A 22 3.85 -16.33 -9.54
N SER A 23 3.59 -15.94 -10.78
CA SER A 23 4.10 -16.58 -11.99
C SER A 23 5.50 -16.10 -12.39
N SER A 24 5.94 -14.94 -11.87
CA SER A 24 7.26 -14.39 -12.14
C SER A 24 7.79 -13.50 -11.01
N VAL A 25 9.12 -13.27 -11.01
CA VAL A 25 9.77 -12.31 -10.11
C VAL A 25 9.26 -10.88 -10.36
N GLU A 26 8.98 -10.54 -11.61
CA GLU A 26 8.46 -9.22 -11.99
C GLU A 26 7.06 -8.98 -11.40
N GLU A 27 6.19 -9.98 -11.45
CA GLU A 27 4.86 -9.91 -10.83
C GLU A 27 4.95 -9.69 -9.33
N TYR A 28 5.81 -10.44 -8.63
CA TYR A 28 6.03 -10.28 -7.20
C TYR A 28 6.57 -8.89 -6.85
N VAL A 29 7.54 -8.38 -7.61
CA VAL A 29 8.14 -7.06 -7.37
C VAL A 29 7.10 -5.96 -7.57
N ASN A 30 6.31 -6.02 -8.65
CA ASN A 30 5.25 -5.05 -8.89
C ASN A 30 4.21 -5.08 -7.77
N PHE A 31 3.74 -6.26 -7.36
CA PHE A 31 2.78 -6.39 -6.26
C PHE A 31 3.30 -5.75 -4.96
N VAL A 32 4.54 -6.08 -4.57
CA VAL A 32 5.11 -5.53 -3.33
C VAL A 32 5.28 -4.02 -3.42
N LEU A 33 5.71 -3.48 -4.56
CA LEU A 33 5.85 -2.04 -4.74
C LEU A 33 4.49 -1.33 -4.75
N GLU A 34 3.47 -1.92 -5.38
CA GLU A 34 2.10 -1.39 -5.34
C GLU A 34 1.55 -1.35 -3.92
N GLU A 35 1.73 -2.41 -3.13
CA GLU A 35 1.26 -2.42 -1.74
C GLU A 35 2.00 -1.40 -0.87
N VAL A 36 3.33 -1.28 -1.03
CA VAL A 36 4.11 -0.26 -0.29
C VAL A 36 3.69 1.15 -0.67
N LEU A 37 3.40 1.42 -1.95
CA LEU A 37 2.94 2.73 -2.39
C LEU A 37 1.48 3.00 -1.97
N LYS A 38 0.62 1.97 -1.90
CA LYS A 38 -0.73 2.11 -1.36
C LYS A 38 -0.73 2.42 0.13
N ASP A 39 0.16 1.81 0.91
CA ASP A 39 0.33 2.14 2.33
C ASP A 39 0.82 3.59 2.47
N GLU A 40 1.67 4.09 1.57
CA GLU A 40 2.04 5.52 1.53
C GLU A 40 0.86 6.42 1.12
N ASP A 41 0.01 6.01 0.18
CA ASP A 41 -1.20 6.75 -0.19
C ASP A 41 -2.25 6.73 0.93
N GLU A 42 -2.42 5.62 1.68
CA GLU A 42 -3.32 5.53 2.85
C GLU A 42 -2.75 6.28 4.06
N GLU A 43 -1.44 6.25 4.29
CA GLU A 43 -0.79 7.13 5.27
C GLU A 43 -0.92 8.60 4.82
N GLU A 44 -0.70 8.95 3.55
CA GLU A 44 -0.97 10.30 3.03
C GLU A 44 -2.46 10.66 3.15
N PHE A 45 -3.40 9.73 2.99
CA PHE A 45 -4.83 9.95 3.21
C PHE A 45 -5.19 10.13 4.70
N GLU A 46 -4.53 9.39 5.61
CA GLU A 46 -4.65 9.57 7.06
C GLU A 46 -3.98 10.88 7.52
N PHE A 47 -2.90 11.32 6.88
CA PHE A 47 -2.26 12.62 7.09
C PHE A 47 -3.06 13.78 6.43
N GLU A 48 -3.84 13.51 5.38
CA GLU A 48 -4.72 14.47 4.71
C GLU A 48 -6.08 14.66 5.39
N LEU A 49 -6.48 13.77 6.32
CA LEU A 49 -7.54 14.05 7.28
C LEU A 49 -7.06 15.12 8.26
N SER A 50 -7.11 16.37 7.82
CA SER A 50 -6.86 17.53 8.67
C SER A 50 -7.82 17.52 9.87
N GLU A 51 -7.42 18.13 11.00
CA GLU A 51 -8.31 18.29 12.17
C GLU A 51 -9.68 18.90 11.78
N GLU A 52 -9.70 19.72 10.72
CA GLU A 52 -10.90 20.34 10.16
C GLU A 52 -11.86 19.32 9.51
N ASP A 53 -11.33 18.27 8.88
CA ASP A 53 -12.13 17.20 8.28
C ASP A 53 -12.65 16.22 9.33
N GLU A 54 -11.88 15.97 10.40
CA GLU A 54 -12.40 15.27 11.58
C GLU A 54 -13.57 16.01 12.23
N GLU A 55 -13.51 17.35 12.36
CA GLU A 55 -14.61 18.14 12.92
C GLU A 55 -15.86 18.08 12.04
N LYS A 56 -15.72 18.16 10.71
CA LYS A 56 -16.84 18.02 9.77
C LYS A 56 -17.48 16.64 9.85
N ILE A 57 -16.69 15.58 10.01
CA ILE A 57 -17.19 14.21 10.20
C ILE A 57 -17.92 14.09 11.54
N LYS A 58 -17.37 14.65 12.63
CA LYS A 58 -18.03 14.68 13.95
C LYS A 58 -19.36 15.43 13.92
N GLU A 59 -19.42 16.59 13.29
CA GLU A 59 -20.68 17.35 13.13
C GLU A 59 -21.73 16.57 12.33
N ARG A 60 -21.30 15.89 11.25
CA ARG A 60 -22.18 15.07 10.42
C ARG A 60 -22.70 13.85 11.17
N LEU A 61 -21.85 13.17 11.93
CA LEU A 61 -22.24 12.02 12.76
C LEU A 61 -23.21 12.43 13.88
N LYS A 62 -22.99 13.57 14.51
CA LYS A 62 -23.90 14.16 15.51
C LYS A 62 -25.25 14.53 14.90
N SER A 63 -25.25 15.08 13.69
CA SER A 63 -26.49 15.41 12.94
C SER A 63 -27.28 14.15 12.52
N LEU A 64 -26.58 13.04 12.32
CA LEU A 64 -27.17 11.73 12.00
C LEU A 64 -27.53 10.90 13.26
N GLY A 65 -27.20 11.39 14.46
CA GLY A 65 -27.57 10.76 15.73
C GLY A 65 -26.72 9.54 16.12
N TYR A 66 -25.53 9.40 15.55
CA TYR A 66 -24.57 8.35 15.92
C TYR A 66 -23.71 8.71 17.15
N LEU A 67 -23.75 9.97 17.58
CA LEU A 67 -23.09 10.57 18.74
C LEU A 67 -24.10 11.43 19.51
#